data_AF-A0A511T2E9-F1
#
_entry.id   AF-A0A511T2E9-F1
#
_cell.length_a   1.000
_cell.length_b   1.000
_cell.length_c   1.000
_cell.angle_alpha   90.00
_cell.angle_beta   90.00
_cell.angle_gamma   90.00
#
_symmetry.space_group_name_H-M   'P 1'
#
loop_
_entity.id
_entity.type
_entity.pdbx_description
1 polymer ?
#
loop_
_entity_poly.entity_id
_entity_poly.type
_entity_poly.pdbx_seq_one_letter_code
_entity_poly.pdbx_strand_id
1 'polypeptide(L)'
;MKLDDLVLALTVSLLRVEKEQWLDVLTRLETELGSGWTLRLLEVPGTYSVGARTKEGRELPLEAWREVLDGEELVSVRAMDLGGMGPGEMPDHVAAAFVNSEALVLDVRTKRGNNLYQLEVVFSSASLITPRQFVDFARAQPHPEKVLEALSRVITDSNLLNQRPAVAASQVADYLASREGSALFDLLGGDLLKELQSAVLRSGAQVSLPDAFQPFFRTLDPDDFERGLLPPERLSEFVPSDERLYLASPDAAKDFATLTDAQPFAEEVWARAAENLNRFLPEGEAPHTGESLRALLRDGPEEKTQGIPMGNLMEELQMTCKARGAELLIPDGLRERVKSMGPTKEERAQDPGMIPERERLRLAPNDARYQMYLFNALKVARSPLLSPRATTDTRAELLSSLKDTEEFAARKGSPFAEAFRLARFVLENTGFQLRDATPERLAAVHEALRAEGLGERAWDVFERRFSLVTLFQVFPSSEERLRGLFACSLADVFGGMGSWNDEFFESDEDQAWYERVTQRLFRALREFFVTMVNAR
;
A
#
# COMPACT_ATOMS: atom_id res chain seq x y z
N MET A 1 -9.00 6.71 -13.53
CA MET A 1 -9.86 5.51 -13.50
C MET A 1 -9.16 4.50 -12.62
N LYS A 2 -9.80 4.15 -11.50
CA LYS A 2 -9.41 3.06 -10.62
C LYS A 2 -9.45 1.74 -11.37
N LEU A 3 -8.67 0.78 -10.88
CA LEU A 3 -8.58 -0.51 -11.52
C LEU A 3 -9.91 -1.28 -11.45
N ASP A 4 -10.64 -1.13 -10.36
CA ASP A 4 -11.97 -1.70 -10.13
C ASP A 4 -12.99 -1.26 -11.20
N ASP A 5 -13.05 0.05 -11.49
CA ASP A 5 -13.88 0.62 -12.56
C ASP A 5 -13.48 0.10 -13.94
N LEU A 6 -12.17 0.02 -14.21
CA LEU A 6 -11.67 -0.53 -15.47
C LEU A 6 -12.09 -2.00 -15.63
N VAL A 7 -11.93 -2.83 -14.60
CA VAL A 7 -12.33 -4.24 -14.63
C VAL A 7 -13.83 -4.38 -14.84
N LEU A 8 -14.65 -3.55 -14.19
CA LEU A 8 -16.10 -3.51 -14.42
C LEU A 8 -16.43 -3.17 -15.88
N ALA A 9 -15.85 -2.09 -16.41
CA ALA A 9 -16.11 -1.61 -17.77
C ALA A 9 -15.67 -2.64 -18.84
N LEU A 10 -14.50 -3.25 -18.67
CA LEU A 10 -14.00 -4.31 -19.55
C LEU A 10 -14.88 -5.57 -19.47
N THR A 11 -15.28 -5.98 -18.27
CA THR A 11 -16.13 -7.17 -18.07
C THR A 11 -17.52 -6.97 -18.68
N VAL A 12 -18.15 -5.80 -18.49
CA VAL A 12 -19.42 -5.45 -19.14
C VAL A 12 -19.29 -5.52 -20.66
N SER A 13 -18.21 -4.97 -21.21
CA SER A 13 -17.95 -4.95 -22.65
C SER A 13 -17.77 -6.37 -23.19
N LEU A 14 -16.95 -7.17 -22.53
CA LEU A 14 -16.62 -8.53 -22.94
C LEU A 14 -17.82 -9.47 -22.85
N LEU A 15 -18.61 -9.40 -21.77
CA LEU A 15 -19.82 -10.23 -21.64
C LEU A 15 -20.95 -9.85 -22.61
N ARG A 16 -20.88 -8.66 -23.24
CA ARG A 16 -21.82 -8.26 -24.30
C ARG A 16 -21.41 -8.71 -25.70
N VAL A 17 -20.19 -9.21 -25.86
CA VAL A 17 -19.73 -9.76 -27.14
C VAL A 17 -20.57 -10.99 -27.50
N GLU A 18 -20.90 -11.11 -28.78
CA GLU A 18 -21.62 -12.26 -29.32
C GLU A 18 -20.80 -13.54 -29.10
N LYS A 19 -21.49 -14.64 -28.82
CA LYS A 19 -20.86 -15.90 -28.40
C LYS A 19 -19.81 -16.39 -29.40
N GLU A 20 -20.07 -16.22 -30.69
CA GLU A 20 -19.21 -16.66 -31.78
C GLU A 20 -17.87 -15.89 -31.86
N GLN A 21 -17.85 -14.65 -31.36
CA GLN A 21 -16.67 -13.77 -31.40
C GLN A 21 -15.95 -13.69 -30.05
N TRP A 22 -16.56 -14.22 -28.99
CA TRP A 22 -16.14 -13.98 -27.61
C TRP A 22 -14.69 -14.40 -27.35
N LEU A 23 -14.27 -15.59 -27.80
CA LEU A 23 -12.91 -16.10 -27.57
C LEU A 23 -11.84 -15.30 -28.31
N ASP A 24 -12.14 -14.80 -29.52
CA ASP A 24 -11.24 -13.93 -30.28
C ASP A 24 -11.05 -12.59 -29.56
N VAL A 25 -12.16 -11.96 -29.13
CA VAL A 25 -12.12 -10.69 -28.40
C VAL A 25 -11.43 -10.85 -27.03
N LEU A 26 -11.68 -11.95 -26.30
CA LEU A 26 -10.98 -12.26 -25.06
C LEU A 26 -9.46 -12.31 -25.28
N THR A 27 -9.02 -13.03 -26.31
CA THR A 27 -7.59 -13.21 -26.63
C THR A 27 -6.93 -11.89 -27.00
N ARG A 28 -7.60 -11.06 -27.79
CA ARG A 28 -7.13 -9.71 -28.13
C ARG A 28 -7.05 -8.82 -26.90
N LEU A 29 -8.06 -8.84 -26.02
CA LEU A 29 -8.06 -8.08 -24.78
C LEU A 29 -6.91 -8.49 -23.85
N GLU A 30 -6.69 -9.79 -23.63
CA GLU A 30 -5.55 -10.26 -22.83
C GLU A 30 -4.21 -9.87 -23.44
N THR A 31 -4.11 -9.85 -24.78
CA THR A 31 -2.89 -9.40 -25.48
C THR A 31 -2.61 -7.92 -25.20
N GLU A 32 -3.64 -7.07 -25.25
CA GLU A 32 -3.51 -5.63 -24.94
C GLU A 32 -3.24 -5.37 -23.45
N LEU A 33 -3.83 -6.16 -22.55
CA LEU A 33 -3.55 -6.10 -21.10
C LEU A 33 -2.13 -6.57 -20.75
N GLY A 34 -1.55 -7.46 -21.59
CA GLY A 34 -0.20 -8.00 -21.42
C GLY A 34 -0.10 -9.11 -20.38
N SER A 35 1.11 -9.61 -20.15
CA SER A 35 1.39 -10.78 -19.30
C SER A 35 1.11 -10.58 -17.81
N GLY A 36 0.80 -9.35 -17.38
CA GLY A 36 0.38 -9.05 -16.02
C GLY A 36 -1.06 -9.42 -15.72
N TRP A 37 -1.83 -9.91 -16.69
CA TRP A 37 -3.26 -10.21 -16.56
C TRP A 37 -3.61 -11.62 -17.02
N THR A 38 -4.63 -12.21 -16.41
CA THR A 38 -5.27 -13.44 -16.86
C THR A 38 -6.78 -13.37 -16.64
N LEU A 39 -7.54 -13.75 -17.66
CA LEU A 39 -9.00 -13.85 -17.61
C LEU A 39 -9.46 -15.32 -17.66
N ARG A 40 -8.50 -16.25 -17.78
CA ARG A 40 -8.73 -17.70 -17.90
C ARG A 40 -8.38 -18.48 -16.65
N LEU A 41 -7.52 -17.93 -15.80
CA LEU A 41 -7.06 -18.57 -14.57
C LEU A 41 -7.28 -17.63 -13.38
N LEU A 42 -7.43 -18.23 -12.21
CA LEU A 42 -7.44 -17.52 -10.93
C LEU A 42 -6.13 -17.85 -10.18
N GLU A 43 -5.81 -17.03 -9.18
CA GLU A 43 -4.69 -17.25 -8.25
C GLU A 43 -3.31 -17.40 -8.94
N VAL A 44 -3.09 -16.73 -10.07
CA VAL A 44 -1.82 -16.81 -10.80
C VAL A 44 -0.81 -15.80 -10.23
N PRO A 45 0.35 -16.26 -9.69
CA PRO A 45 1.35 -15.37 -9.11
C PRO A 45 1.86 -14.31 -10.09
N GLY A 46 2.07 -13.09 -9.59
CA GLY A 46 2.55 -11.95 -10.36
C GLY A 46 1.54 -11.37 -11.34
N THR A 47 0.28 -11.80 -11.27
CA THR A 47 -0.77 -11.36 -12.22
C THR A 47 -2.04 -10.90 -11.53
N TYR A 48 -2.80 -10.08 -12.26
CA TYR A 48 -4.19 -9.75 -11.97
C TYR A 48 -5.10 -10.77 -12.63
N SER A 49 -5.94 -11.42 -11.84
CA SER A 49 -6.96 -12.35 -12.33
C SER A 49 -8.35 -11.73 -12.28
N VAL A 50 -9.22 -12.02 -13.24
CA VAL A 50 -10.63 -11.60 -13.21
C VAL A 50 -11.55 -12.80 -13.23
N GLY A 51 -12.59 -12.79 -12.41
CA GLY A 51 -13.54 -13.88 -12.31
C GLY A 51 -14.82 -13.51 -11.58
N ALA A 52 -15.59 -14.53 -11.21
CA ALA A 52 -16.80 -14.37 -10.41
C ALA A 52 -16.91 -15.44 -9.34
N ARG A 53 -17.60 -15.09 -8.26
CA ARG A 53 -18.02 -16.01 -7.22
C ARG A 53 -19.53 -16.23 -7.32
N THR A 54 -19.95 -17.47 -7.56
CA THR A 54 -21.36 -17.84 -7.66
C THR A 54 -22.06 -17.75 -6.29
N LYS A 55 -23.39 -17.85 -6.26
CA LYS A 55 -24.17 -17.84 -5.00
C LYS A 55 -23.81 -18.99 -4.06
N GLU A 56 -23.36 -20.11 -4.63
CA GLU A 56 -22.88 -21.30 -3.93
C GLU A 56 -21.45 -21.13 -3.40
N GLY A 57 -20.81 -19.99 -3.67
CA GLY A 57 -19.45 -19.68 -3.22
C GLY A 57 -18.35 -20.22 -4.13
N ARG A 58 -18.68 -20.80 -5.29
CA ARG A 58 -17.69 -21.29 -6.25
C ARG A 58 -17.04 -20.12 -6.98
N GLU A 59 -15.72 -20.08 -6.98
CA GLU A 59 -14.93 -19.11 -7.74
C GLU A 59 -14.61 -19.66 -9.13
N LEU A 60 -14.84 -18.83 -10.15
CA LEU A 60 -14.66 -19.17 -11.54
C LEU A 60 -13.86 -18.06 -12.23
N PRO A 61 -12.83 -18.38 -13.03
CA PRO A 61 -12.24 -17.38 -13.92
C PRO A 61 -13.29 -16.88 -14.92
N LEU A 62 -13.07 -15.67 -15.46
CA LEU A 62 -14.04 -14.99 -16.32
C LEU A 62 -14.48 -15.86 -17.51
N GLU A 63 -13.57 -16.64 -18.10
CA GLU A 63 -13.88 -17.59 -19.17
C GLU A 63 -14.86 -18.69 -18.74
N ALA A 64 -14.56 -19.41 -17.66
CA ALA A 64 -15.44 -20.45 -17.15
C ALA A 64 -16.79 -19.88 -16.67
N TRP A 65 -16.79 -18.65 -16.13
CA TRP A 65 -18.03 -17.98 -15.76
C TRP A 65 -18.89 -17.63 -16.99
N ARG A 66 -18.29 -17.21 -18.10
CA ARG A 66 -19.01 -16.97 -19.35
C ARG A 66 -19.73 -18.23 -19.83
N GLU A 67 -19.07 -19.39 -19.80
CA GLU A 67 -19.67 -20.66 -20.20
C GLU A 67 -20.92 -20.99 -19.39
N VAL A 68 -20.88 -20.73 -18.07
CA VAL A 68 -22.05 -20.88 -17.19
C VAL A 68 -23.17 -19.97 -17.64
N LEU A 69 -22.89 -18.68 -17.88
CA LEU A 69 -23.90 -17.70 -18.32
C LEU A 69 -24.52 -18.06 -19.69
N ASP A 70 -23.73 -18.59 -20.62
CA ASP A 70 -24.24 -19.07 -21.91
C ASP A 70 -25.17 -20.28 -21.74
N GLY A 71 -24.86 -21.19 -20.80
CA GLY A 71 -25.74 -22.31 -20.44
C GLY A 71 -27.05 -21.88 -19.75
N GLU A 72 -27.10 -20.68 -19.20
CA GLU A 72 -28.31 -20.05 -18.64
C GLU A 72 -29.06 -19.15 -19.63
N GLU A 73 -28.52 -19.02 -20.85
CA GLU A 73 -28.98 -18.10 -21.89
C GLU A 73 -28.95 -16.63 -21.44
N LEU A 74 -27.76 -16.03 -21.54
CA LEU A 74 -27.52 -14.62 -21.22
C LEU A 74 -28.43 -13.69 -22.03
N VAL A 75 -29.17 -12.81 -21.34
CA VAL A 75 -30.12 -11.86 -21.94
C VAL A 75 -29.54 -10.44 -21.94
N SER A 76 -28.98 -9.99 -20.82
CA SER A 76 -28.39 -8.65 -20.73
C SER A 76 -27.37 -8.54 -19.61
N VAL A 77 -26.36 -7.70 -19.83
CA VAL A 77 -25.35 -7.32 -18.83
C VAL A 77 -25.28 -5.80 -18.76
N ARG A 78 -25.34 -5.23 -17.55
CA ARG A 78 -25.31 -3.78 -17.32
C ARG A 78 -24.54 -3.44 -16.06
N ALA A 79 -23.90 -2.27 -16.02
CA ALA A 79 -23.43 -1.68 -14.78
C ALA A 79 -24.57 -0.91 -14.10
N MET A 80 -24.61 -0.92 -12.78
CA MET A 80 -25.55 -0.14 -11.97
C MET A 80 -24.82 0.48 -10.78
N ASP A 81 -25.25 1.65 -10.35
CA ASP A 81 -24.80 2.24 -9.08
C ASP A 81 -25.89 2.06 -8.03
N LEU A 82 -25.61 1.29 -6.99
CA LEU A 82 -26.52 1.11 -5.86
C LEU A 82 -26.41 2.23 -4.81
N GLY A 83 -25.45 3.16 -4.95
CA GLY A 83 -25.11 4.23 -3.99
C GLY A 83 -24.47 3.71 -2.69
N GLY A 84 -23.97 4.61 -1.83
CA GLY A 84 -23.24 4.27 -0.61
C GLY A 84 -23.93 3.25 0.33
N MET A 85 -23.13 2.52 1.12
CA MET A 85 -23.59 1.50 2.05
C MET A 85 -24.26 2.09 3.30
N GLY A 86 -25.56 2.44 3.19
CA GLY A 86 -26.45 2.63 4.34
C GLY A 86 -26.33 3.96 5.12
N PRO A 87 -27.34 4.27 5.99
CA PRO A 87 -27.40 5.52 6.72
C PRO A 87 -26.38 5.57 7.87
N GLY A 88 -25.51 6.58 7.88
CA GLY A 88 -24.54 6.86 8.96
C GLY A 88 -23.06 6.76 8.59
N GLU A 89 -22.72 6.42 7.34
CA GLU A 89 -21.33 6.33 6.86
C GLU A 89 -20.81 7.64 6.23
N MET A 90 -19.49 7.71 6.06
CA MET A 90 -18.75 8.84 5.46
C MET A 90 -19.37 9.26 4.12
N PRO A 91 -19.30 10.55 3.73
CA PRO A 91 -19.79 11.01 2.43
C PRO A 91 -19.23 10.17 1.27
N ASP A 92 -20.03 9.85 0.25
CA ASP A 92 -19.64 8.93 -0.83
C ASP A 92 -18.31 9.27 -1.51
N HIS A 93 -18.02 10.57 -1.68
CA HIS A 93 -16.76 11.03 -2.26
C HIS A 93 -15.55 10.75 -1.36
N VAL A 94 -15.73 10.76 -0.03
CA VAL A 94 -14.73 10.34 0.97
C VAL A 94 -14.61 8.83 0.98
N ALA A 95 -15.74 8.11 0.96
CA ALA A 95 -15.77 6.65 0.91
C ALA A 95 -15.04 6.10 -0.32
N ALA A 96 -15.13 6.79 -1.46
CA ALA A 96 -14.43 6.42 -2.69
C ALA A 96 -12.90 6.35 -2.55
N ALA A 97 -12.30 6.94 -1.51
CA ALA A 97 -10.86 6.79 -1.27
C ALA A 97 -10.45 5.37 -0.82
N PHE A 98 -11.41 4.54 -0.41
CA PHE A 98 -11.17 3.21 0.14
C PHE A 98 -11.53 2.09 -0.87
N VAL A 99 -10.82 0.97 -0.80
CA VAL A 99 -11.07 -0.22 -1.63
C VAL A 99 -12.37 -0.90 -1.19
N ASN A 100 -13.16 -1.43 -2.14
CA ASN A 100 -14.45 -2.12 -1.90
C ASN A 100 -15.58 -1.28 -1.26
N SER A 101 -15.43 0.05 -1.15
CA SER A 101 -16.49 0.94 -0.64
C SER A 101 -17.51 1.33 -1.72
N GLU A 102 -17.18 1.07 -2.98
CA GLU A 102 -18.00 1.48 -4.11
C GLU A 102 -19.17 0.54 -4.34
N ALA A 103 -20.33 1.14 -4.63
CA ALA A 103 -21.57 0.42 -4.85
C ALA A 103 -21.88 0.15 -6.33
N LEU A 104 -20.85 0.16 -7.19
CA LEU A 104 -21.04 -0.32 -8.55
C LEU A 104 -21.24 -1.83 -8.52
N VAL A 105 -22.28 -2.26 -9.21
CA VAL A 105 -22.59 -3.67 -9.39
C VAL A 105 -22.79 -3.98 -10.85
N LEU A 106 -22.50 -5.22 -11.19
CA LEU A 106 -22.82 -5.83 -12.47
C LEU A 106 -24.19 -6.51 -12.35
N ASP A 107 -25.16 -6.03 -13.12
CA ASP A 107 -26.48 -6.64 -13.30
C ASP A 107 -26.43 -7.61 -14.49
N VAL A 108 -26.61 -8.89 -14.19
CA VAL A 108 -26.58 -9.98 -15.17
C VAL A 108 -27.93 -10.68 -15.17
N ARG A 109 -28.63 -10.54 -16.31
CA ARG A 109 -29.91 -11.19 -16.56
C ARG A 109 -29.72 -12.37 -17.50
N THR A 110 -30.18 -13.53 -17.09
CA THR A 110 -30.27 -14.75 -17.89
C THR A 110 -31.74 -15.17 -18.03
N LYS A 111 -32.06 -16.20 -18.81
CA LYS A 111 -33.42 -16.74 -18.83
C LYS A 111 -33.81 -17.40 -17.51
N ARG A 112 -32.84 -17.80 -16.68
CA ARG A 112 -33.07 -18.42 -15.37
C ARG A 112 -33.33 -17.41 -14.25
N GLY A 113 -32.90 -16.17 -14.40
CA GLY A 113 -33.15 -15.14 -13.40
C GLY A 113 -32.28 -13.90 -13.56
N ASN A 114 -32.28 -13.07 -12.51
CA ASN A 114 -31.45 -11.89 -12.42
C ASN A 114 -30.50 -11.97 -11.22
N ASN A 115 -29.25 -11.57 -11.42
CA ASN A 115 -28.22 -11.59 -10.39
C ASN A 115 -27.44 -10.27 -10.42
N LEU A 116 -27.24 -9.69 -9.23
CA LEU A 116 -26.34 -8.55 -9.03
C LEU A 116 -25.02 -9.06 -8.47
N TYR A 117 -23.91 -8.59 -9.03
CA TYR A 117 -22.57 -8.93 -8.58
C TYR A 117 -21.82 -7.67 -8.17
N GLN A 118 -21.24 -7.66 -6.98
CA GLN A 118 -20.34 -6.60 -6.52
C GLN A 118 -18.90 -7.04 -6.78
N LEU A 119 -18.06 -6.14 -7.30
CA LEU A 119 -16.65 -6.43 -7.47
C LEU A 119 -15.96 -6.43 -6.11
N GLU A 120 -15.24 -7.51 -5.80
CA GLU A 120 -14.38 -7.63 -4.62
C GLU A 120 -12.94 -7.83 -5.07
N VAL A 121 -12.01 -7.08 -4.46
CA VAL A 121 -10.58 -7.32 -4.62
C VAL A 121 -10.12 -8.33 -3.56
N VAL A 122 -9.55 -9.45 -4.02
CA VAL A 122 -8.99 -10.50 -3.18
C VAL A 122 -7.49 -10.56 -3.40
N PHE A 123 -6.73 -10.46 -2.32
CA PHE A 123 -5.28 -10.58 -2.35
C PHE A 123 -4.87 -11.98 -1.88
N SER A 124 -3.80 -12.51 -2.45
CA SER A 124 -3.10 -13.64 -1.83
C SER A 124 -2.62 -13.27 -0.43
N SER A 125 -2.42 -14.25 0.44
CA SER A 125 -1.87 -14.01 1.77
C SER A 125 -0.52 -13.29 1.71
N ALA A 126 -0.28 -12.39 2.67
CA ALA A 126 0.98 -11.63 2.73
C ALA A 126 2.18 -12.53 3.12
N SER A 127 1.89 -13.63 3.82
CA SER A 127 2.84 -14.60 4.36
C SER A 127 2.61 -15.99 3.78
N LEU A 128 3.68 -16.81 3.74
CA LEU A 128 3.59 -18.19 3.24
C LEU A 128 2.75 -19.10 4.14
N ILE A 129 2.72 -18.83 5.45
CA ILE A 129 1.90 -19.60 6.38
C ILE A 129 0.43 -19.20 6.23
N THR A 130 -0.45 -20.19 6.14
CA THR A 130 -1.90 -19.95 6.21
C THR A 130 -2.34 -19.74 7.66
N PRO A 131 -3.49 -19.07 7.91
CA PRO A 131 -4.03 -18.92 9.27
C PRO A 131 -4.21 -20.25 10.01
N ARG A 132 -4.63 -21.31 9.29
CA ARG A 132 -4.79 -22.65 9.86
C ARG A 132 -3.45 -23.25 10.28
N GLN A 133 -2.43 -23.18 9.43
CA GLN A 133 -1.08 -23.63 9.78
C GLN A 133 -0.50 -22.82 10.94
N PHE A 134 -0.78 -21.52 11.02
CA PHE A 134 -0.37 -20.68 12.15
C PHE A 134 -1.03 -21.13 13.46
N VAL A 135 -2.31 -21.48 13.44
CA VAL A 135 -3.01 -22.05 14.60
C VAL A 135 -2.40 -23.40 15.01
N ASP A 136 -2.08 -24.26 14.04
CA ASP A 136 -1.42 -25.54 14.31
C ASP A 136 -0.03 -25.33 14.92
N PHE A 137 0.72 -24.34 14.44
CA PHE A 137 2.00 -23.92 15.03
C PHE A 137 1.83 -23.39 16.46
N ALA A 138 0.80 -22.58 16.73
CA ALA A 138 0.49 -22.08 18.07
C ALA A 138 0.15 -23.21 19.05
N ARG A 139 -0.58 -24.24 18.59
CA ARG A 139 -0.91 -25.43 19.38
C ARG A 139 0.29 -26.35 19.63
N ALA A 140 1.30 -26.30 18.77
CA ALA A 140 2.54 -27.06 18.94
C ALA A 140 3.50 -26.44 19.96
N GLN A 141 3.22 -25.22 20.45
CA GLN A 141 4.05 -24.55 21.44
C GLN A 141 3.85 -25.12 22.86
N PRO A 142 4.85 -24.97 23.74
CA PRO A 142 4.64 -25.13 25.17
C PRO A 142 3.55 -24.18 25.68
N HIS A 143 2.70 -24.66 26.60
CA HIS A 143 1.57 -23.90 27.16
C HIS A 143 0.62 -23.32 26.09
N PRO A 144 0.10 -24.16 25.18
CA PRO A 144 -0.72 -23.69 24.05
C PRO A 144 -1.98 -22.95 24.51
N GLU A 145 -2.52 -23.26 25.69
CA GLU A 145 -3.64 -22.54 26.30
C GLU A 145 -3.33 -21.06 26.54
N LYS A 146 -2.11 -20.75 27.05
CA LYS A 146 -1.67 -19.38 27.30
C LYS A 146 -1.36 -18.64 26.01
N VAL A 147 -0.80 -19.35 25.02
CA VAL A 147 -0.56 -18.80 23.68
C VAL A 147 -1.89 -18.39 23.04
N LEU A 148 -2.89 -19.28 23.03
CA LEU A 148 -4.21 -18.97 22.44
C LEU A 148 -4.93 -17.85 23.20
N GLU A 149 -4.77 -17.76 24.53
CA GLU A 149 -5.27 -16.63 25.31
C GLU A 149 -4.62 -15.30 24.90
N ALA A 150 -3.29 -15.30 24.73
CA ALA A 150 -2.54 -14.11 24.30
C ALA A 150 -2.95 -13.66 22.89
N LEU A 151 -3.08 -14.60 21.95
CA LEU A 151 -3.58 -14.33 20.60
C LEU A 151 -5.01 -13.76 20.62
N SER A 152 -5.88 -14.32 21.46
CA SER A 152 -7.26 -13.84 21.64
C SER A 152 -7.33 -12.38 22.10
N ARG A 153 -6.40 -11.92 22.94
CA ARG A 153 -6.33 -10.52 23.37
C ARG A 153 -6.00 -9.59 22.21
N VAL A 154 -4.95 -9.89 21.43
CA VAL A 154 -4.57 -9.09 20.26
C VAL A 154 -5.71 -9.02 19.23
N ILE A 155 -6.34 -10.16 18.95
CA ILE A 155 -7.49 -10.22 18.03
C ILE A 155 -8.67 -9.40 18.59
N THR A 156 -8.96 -9.53 19.88
CA THR A 156 -10.06 -8.80 20.53
C THR A 156 -9.82 -7.30 20.51
N ASP A 157 -8.62 -6.84 20.83
CA ASP A 157 -8.27 -5.43 20.82
C ASP A 157 -8.46 -4.83 19.42
N SER A 158 -7.95 -5.52 18.39
CA SER A 158 -8.17 -5.13 16.99
C SER A 158 -9.65 -5.13 16.61
N ASN A 159 -10.41 -6.16 16.99
CA ASN A 159 -11.83 -6.25 16.68
C ASN A 159 -12.62 -5.12 17.34
N LEU A 160 -12.39 -4.85 18.62
CA LEU A 160 -13.11 -3.80 19.35
C LEU A 160 -12.81 -2.40 18.76
N LEU A 161 -11.56 -2.13 18.38
CA LEU A 161 -11.19 -0.90 17.67
C LEU A 161 -11.93 -0.75 16.32
N ASN A 162 -12.29 -1.87 15.70
CA ASN A 162 -13.03 -1.93 14.43
C ASN A 162 -14.52 -2.24 14.61
N GLN A 163 -15.07 -2.07 15.81
CA GLN A 163 -16.49 -2.30 16.14
C GLN A 163 -16.98 -3.75 15.85
N ARG A 164 -16.07 -4.72 15.93
CA ARG A 164 -16.35 -6.16 15.78
C ARG A 164 -16.41 -6.84 17.14
N PRO A 165 -17.11 -8.00 17.26
CA PRO A 165 -17.16 -8.75 18.51
C PRO A 165 -15.79 -9.22 19.00
N ALA A 166 -15.62 -9.27 20.32
CA ALA A 166 -14.49 -9.90 20.97
C ALA A 166 -14.42 -11.41 20.62
N VAL A 167 -13.22 -11.97 20.61
CA VAL A 167 -12.96 -13.37 20.26
C VAL A 167 -12.32 -14.06 21.46
N ALA A 168 -13.00 -15.05 22.05
CA ALA A 168 -12.46 -15.81 23.17
C ALA A 168 -11.32 -16.75 22.71
N ALA A 169 -10.43 -17.15 23.63
CA ALA A 169 -9.31 -18.06 23.35
C ALA A 169 -9.75 -19.36 22.65
N SER A 170 -10.89 -19.94 23.05
CA SER A 170 -11.44 -21.15 22.44
C SER A 170 -11.94 -20.96 21.00
N GLN A 171 -12.18 -19.71 20.59
CA GLN A 171 -12.70 -19.35 19.27
C GLN A 171 -11.60 -18.91 18.30
N VAL A 172 -10.35 -18.71 18.76
CA VAL A 172 -9.25 -18.21 17.93
C VAL A 172 -9.05 -19.04 16.66
N ALA A 173 -9.09 -20.36 16.78
CA ALA A 173 -8.90 -21.26 15.65
C ALA A 173 -9.99 -21.09 14.56
N ASP A 174 -11.25 -21.12 14.97
CA ASP A 174 -12.39 -20.99 14.07
C ASP A 174 -12.47 -19.57 13.49
N TYR A 175 -12.14 -18.56 14.31
CA TYR A 175 -12.09 -17.18 13.88
C TYR A 175 -11.02 -16.96 12.82
N LEU A 176 -9.77 -17.37 13.05
CA LEU A 176 -8.68 -17.22 12.07
C LEU A 176 -8.92 -18.03 10.79
N ALA A 177 -9.71 -19.11 10.85
CA ALA A 177 -10.14 -19.86 9.67
C ALA A 177 -11.31 -19.21 8.90
N SER A 178 -11.99 -18.21 9.48
CA SER A 178 -13.02 -17.42 8.79
C SER A 178 -12.42 -16.43 7.80
N ARG A 179 -13.26 -15.89 6.91
CA ARG A 179 -12.84 -14.85 5.95
C ARG A 179 -12.34 -13.61 6.68
N GLU A 180 -13.06 -13.18 7.71
CA GLU A 180 -12.73 -12.02 8.53
C GLU A 180 -11.42 -12.22 9.28
N GLY A 181 -11.22 -13.38 9.89
CA GLY A 181 -10.00 -13.68 10.62
C GLY A 181 -8.79 -13.92 9.72
N SER A 182 -8.97 -14.45 8.51
CA SER A 182 -7.89 -14.54 7.52
C SER A 182 -7.42 -13.15 7.10
N ALA A 183 -8.34 -12.23 6.82
CA ALA A 183 -8.00 -10.85 6.48
C ALA A 183 -7.31 -10.12 7.65
N LEU A 184 -7.75 -10.38 8.89
CA LEU A 184 -7.07 -9.88 10.08
C LEU A 184 -5.66 -10.45 10.21
N PHE A 185 -5.46 -11.74 9.91
CA PHE A 185 -4.15 -12.38 9.95
C PHE A 185 -3.19 -11.78 8.92
N ASP A 186 -3.65 -11.44 7.72
CA ASP A 186 -2.80 -10.77 6.73
C ASP A 186 -2.32 -9.38 7.21
N LEU A 187 -3.15 -8.69 8.01
CA LEU A 187 -2.81 -7.40 8.60
C LEU A 187 -1.90 -7.53 9.84
N LEU A 188 -2.21 -8.47 10.74
CA LEU A 188 -1.64 -8.55 12.09
C LEU A 188 -0.79 -9.81 12.33
N GLY A 189 -0.51 -10.62 11.31
CA GLY A 189 0.19 -11.89 11.46
C GLY A 189 1.56 -11.75 12.15
N GLY A 190 2.29 -10.66 11.86
CA GLY A 190 3.55 -10.35 12.52
C GLY A 190 3.40 -10.04 14.02
N ASP A 191 2.34 -9.35 14.41
CA ASP A 191 2.05 -9.01 15.81
C ASP A 191 1.52 -10.24 16.57
N LEU A 192 0.68 -11.05 15.93
CA LEU A 192 0.25 -12.33 16.46
C LEU A 192 1.43 -13.28 16.70
N LEU A 193 2.37 -13.37 15.75
CA LEU A 193 3.59 -14.16 15.93
C LEU A 193 4.49 -13.60 17.04
N LYS A 194 4.62 -12.27 17.15
CA LYS A 194 5.37 -11.65 18.25
C LYS A 194 4.75 -12.02 19.60
N GLU A 195 3.44 -11.87 19.74
CA GLU A 195 2.74 -12.13 20.99
C GLU A 195 2.76 -13.62 21.36
N LEU A 196 2.67 -14.53 20.38
CA LEU A 196 2.88 -15.96 20.59
C LEU A 196 4.26 -16.23 21.20
N GLN A 197 5.32 -15.70 20.60
CA GLN A 197 6.69 -15.89 21.09
C GLN A 197 6.85 -15.33 22.51
N SER A 198 6.35 -14.13 22.76
CA SER A 198 6.38 -13.50 24.08
C SER A 198 5.59 -14.29 25.12
N ALA A 199 4.43 -14.87 24.78
CA ALA A 199 3.63 -15.67 25.70
C ALA A 199 4.33 -16.98 26.12
N VAL A 200 5.04 -17.62 25.19
CA VAL A 200 5.87 -18.81 25.47
C VAL A 200 7.02 -18.44 26.42
N LEU A 201 7.75 -17.35 26.13
CA LEU A 201 8.85 -16.88 26.97
C LEU A 201 8.40 -16.46 28.38
N ARG A 202 7.29 -15.73 28.50
CA ARG A 202 6.67 -15.39 29.81
C ARG A 202 6.29 -16.61 30.62
N SER A 203 6.07 -17.75 29.97
CA SER A 203 5.78 -19.02 30.63
C SER A 203 7.04 -19.81 31.03
N GLY A 204 8.23 -19.24 30.83
CA GLY A 204 9.52 -19.87 31.15
C GLY A 204 9.93 -20.96 30.16
N ALA A 205 9.37 -20.96 28.95
CA ALA A 205 9.66 -21.94 27.91
C ALA A 205 10.31 -21.25 26.69
N GLN A 206 10.92 -22.05 25.82
CA GLN A 206 11.41 -21.60 24.52
C GLN A 206 10.41 -21.96 23.42
N VAL A 207 10.37 -21.12 22.38
CA VAL A 207 9.54 -21.37 21.19
C VAL A 207 10.05 -22.63 20.50
N SER A 208 9.14 -23.58 20.27
CA SER A 208 9.44 -24.79 19.51
C SER A 208 9.20 -24.51 18.03
N LEU A 209 10.21 -24.74 17.19
CA LEU A 209 10.10 -24.62 15.74
C LEU A 209 10.26 -26.01 15.08
N PRO A 210 9.17 -26.79 14.96
CA PRO A 210 9.23 -28.09 14.29
C PRO A 210 9.67 -27.97 12.83
N ASP A 211 10.36 -29.00 12.30
CA ASP A 211 10.91 -29.01 10.94
C ASP A 211 9.86 -28.66 9.87
N ALA A 212 8.63 -29.16 10.02
CA ALA A 212 7.53 -28.89 9.10
C ALA A 212 7.14 -27.39 9.01
N PHE A 213 7.52 -26.59 10.01
CA PHE A 213 7.20 -25.18 10.07
C PHE A 213 8.37 -24.26 9.70
N GLN A 214 9.61 -24.76 9.67
CA GLN A 214 10.81 -23.96 9.37
C GLN A 214 10.67 -23.10 8.09
N PRO A 215 10.12 -23.59 6.96
CA PRO A 215 10.01 -22.77 5.74
C PRO A 215 9.13 -21.52 5.87
N PHE A 216 8.27 -21.46 6.89
CA PHE A 216 7.33 -20.36 7.08
C PHE A 216 7.88 -19.21 7.93
N PHE A 217 9.06 -19.40 8.52
CA PHE A 217 9.63 -18.43 9.44
C PHE A 217 11.08 -18.11 9.05
N ARG A 218 11.49 -16.89 9.36
CA ARG A 218 12.89 -16.46 9.26
C ARG A 218 13.24 -15.59 10.45
N THR A 219 14.50 -15.60 10.83
CA THR A 219 15.08 -14.52 11.63
C THR A 219 15.65 -13.47 10.67
N LEU A 220 15.76 -12.24 11.14
CA LEU A 220 16.51 -11.20 10.44
C LEU A 220 17.76 -10.89 11.25
N ASP A 221 18.86 -10.67 10.56
CA ASP A 221 19.99 -10.00 11.16
C ASP A 221 19.67 -8.50 11.20
N PRO A 222 19.41 -7.91 12.39
CA PRO A 222 19.06 -6.49 12.49
C PRO A 222 20.18 -5.58 11.98
N ASP A 223 21.39 -6.13 11.85
CA ASP A 223 22.60 -5.41 11.48
C ASP A 223 22.97 -5.57 10.00
N ASP A 224 22.20 -6.31 9.20
CA ASP A 224 22.57 -6.68 7.82
C ASP A 224 22.84 -5.45 6.94
N PHE A 225 21.96 -4.45 7.01
CA PHE A 225 22.10 -3.20 6.25
C PHE A 225 23.37 -2.45 6.64
N GLU A 226 23.59 -2.21 7.93
CA GLU A 226 24.74 -1.45 8.43
C GLU A 226 26.06 -2.18 8.13
N ARG A 227 26.07 -3.50 8.30
CA ARG A 227 27.21 -4.34 7.92
C ARG A 227 27.49 -4.26 6.42
N GLY A 228 26.46 -4.18 5.59
CA GLY A 228 26.56 -4.01 4.13
C GLY A 228 27.11 -2.65 3.69
N LEU A 229 27.06 -1.63 4.53
CA LEU A 229 27.67 -0.31 4.26
C LEU A 229 29.19 -0.29 4.49
N LEU A 230 29.73 -1.29 5.19
CA LEU A 230 31.16 -1.38 5.45
C LEU A 230 31.89 -2.01 4.25
N PRO A 231 33.09 -1.50 3.91
CA PRO A 231 33.91 -2.15 2.90
C PRO A 231 34.41 -3.52 3.41
N PRO A 232 34.68 -4.49 2.51
CA PRO A 232 35.00 -5.87 2.90
C PRO A 232 36.12 -6.01 3.94
N GLU A 233 37.15 -5.16 3.87
CA GLU A 233 38.29 -5.14 4.77
C GLU A 233 37.95 -4.70 6.21
N ARG A 234 36.82 -4.01 6.41
CA ARG A 234 36.36 -3.54 7.73
C ARG A 234 35.28 -4.43 8.35
N LEU A 235 34.82 -5.47 7.65
CA LEU A 235 33.74 -6.35 8.16
C LEU A 235 34.10 -7.04 9.48
N SER A 236 35.37 -7.40 9.69
CA SER A 236 35.83 -8.00 10.96
C SER A 236 35.74 -7.05 12.15
N GLU A 237 35.66 -5.74 11.90
CA GLU A 237 35.58 -4.69 12.91
C GLU A 237 34.14 -4.38 13.31
N PHE A 238 33.14 -4.88 12.56
CA PHE A 238 31.73 -4.56 12.77
C PHE A 238 31.28 -4.91 14.19
N VAL A 239 30.63 -3.96 14.87
CA VAL A 239 30.10 -4.15 16.24
C VAL A 239 28.58 -4.29 16.17
N PRO A 240 28.03 -5.47 16.48
CA PRO A 240 26.60 -5.71 16.59
C PRO A 240 25.80 -4.67 17.39
N SER A 241 24.59 -4.33 16.94
CA SER A 241 23.74 -3.36 17.64
C SER A 241 23.41 -3.74 19.09
N ASP A 242 23.26 -5.03 19.39
CA ASP A 242 23.02 -5.55 20.74
C ASP A 242 24.26 -5.50 21.66
N GLU A 243 25.46 -5.39 21.09
CA GLU A 243 26.74 -5.26 21.81
C GLU A 243 27.20 -3.79 21.91
N ARG A 244 26.68 -2.90 21.07
CA ARG A 244 27.11 -1.50 21.00
C ARG A 244 26.85 -0.74 22.31
N LEU A 245 27.83 0.09 22.64
CA LEU A 245 27.82 1.02 23.75
C LEU A 245 27.59 2.45 23.26
N TYR A 246 26.90 3.26 24.05
CA TYR A 246 26.65 4.67 23.79
C TYR A 246 26.82 5.52 25.04
N LEU A 247 26.98 6.83 24.85
CA LEU A 247 27.06 7.81 25.93
C LEU A 247 25.68 8.41 26.21
N ALA A 248 25.17 8.18 27.41
CA ALA A 248 23.89 8.69 27.90
C ALA A 248 24.10 9.92 28.80
N SER A 249 24.69 10.97 28.26
CA SER A 249 25.11 12.15 29.04
C SER A 249 24.89 13.45 28.25
N PRO A 250 24.45 14.55 28.91
CA PRO A 250 24.47 15.87 28.30
C PRO A 250 25.88 16.32 27.86
N ASP A 251 26.92 15.82 28.53
CA ASP A 251 28.32 16.11 28.23
C ASP A 251 28.97 15.07 27.28
N ALA A 252 28.19 14.42 26.41
CA ALA A 252 28.63 13.30 25.57
C ALA A 252 29.92 13.59 24.77
N ALA A 253 30.13 14.83 24.30
CA ALA A 253 31.35 15.21 23.59
C ALA A 253 32.61 15.09 24.45
N LYS A 254 32.58 15.62 25.68
CA LYS A 254 33.71 15.56 26.62
C LYS A 254 33.91 14.16 27.16
N ASP A 255 32.82 13.45 27.41
CA ASP A 255 32.85 12.06 27.85
C ASP A 255 33.46 11.17 26.74
N PHE A 256 33.12 11.39 25.47
CA PHE A 256 33.74 10.71 24.32
C PHE A 256 35.24 10.99 24.23
N ALA A 257 35.65 12.25 24.42
CA ALA A 257 37.07 12.60 24.39
C ALA A 257 37.85 11.91 25.50
N THR A 258 37.29 11.86 26.71
CA THR A 258 37.87 11.17 27.87
C THR A 258 37.94 9.66 27.65
N LEU A 259 36.89 9.07 27.08
CA LEU A 259 36.83 7.65 26.75
C LEU A 259 37.86 7.27 25.68
N THR A 260 37.98 8.08 24.63
CA THR A 260 38.95 7.86 23.55
C THR A 260 40.38 7.94 24.05
N ASP A 261 40.69 8.94 24.88
CA ASP A 261 42.03 9.16 25.43
C ASP A 261 42.47 8.10 26.45
N ALA A 262 41.52 7.33 27.00
CA ALA A 262 41.83 6.19 27.85
C ALA A 262 42.30 4.96 27.05
N GLN A 263 42.10 4.93 25.73
CA GLN A 263 42.51 3.79 24.90
C GLN A 263 44.01 3.83 24.56
N PRO A 264 44.70 2.66 24.50
CA PRO A 264 46.12 2.61 24.16
C PRO A 264 46.42 2.99 22.70
N PHE A 265 45.39 3.12 21.87
CA PHE A 265 45.43 3.50 20.45
C PHE A 265 44.58 4.75 20.15
N ALA A 266 44.48 5.66 21.13
CA ALA A 266 43.65 6.88 21.04
C ALA A 266 43.88 7.69 19.74
N GLU A 267 45.13 7.84 19.30
CA GLU A 267 45.46 8.60 18.07
C GLU A 267 44.82 8.01 16.81
N GLU A 268 44.73 6.68 16.72
CA GLU A 268 44.04 6.01 15.61
C GLU A 268 42.54 6.23 15.67
N VAL A 269 41.93 6.13 16.85
CA VAL A 269 40.49 6.41 17.03
C VAL A 269 40.19 7.84 16.60
N TRP A 270 41.00 8.81 17.03
CA TRP A 270 40.82 10.21 16.66
C TRP A 270 40.94 10.43 15.15
N ALA A 271 41.90 9.78 14.48
CA ALA A 271 42.04 9.85 13.04
C ALA A 271 40.81 9.29 12.30
N ARG A 272 40.32 8.12 12.72
CA ARG A 272 39.15 7.46 12.10
C ARG A 272 37.84 8.21 12.37
N ALA A 273 37.66 8.71 13.58
CA ALA A 273 36.54 9.57 13.96
C ALA A 273 36.49 10.85 13.10
N ALA A 274 37.64 11.49 12.89
CA ALA A 274 37.73 12.65 12.01
C ALA A 274 37.43 12.31 10.54
N GLU A 275 37.96 11.18 10.03
CA GLU A 275 37.66 10.71 8.68
C GLU A 275 36.16 10.46 8.49
N ASN A 276 35.50 9.81 9.45
CA ASN A 276 34.06 9.53 9.40
C ASN A 276 33.24 10.83 9.34
N LEU A 277 33.53 11.81 10.21
CA LEU A 277 32.84 13.10 10.20
C LEU A 277 33.04 13.88 8.91
N ASN A 278 34.25 13.84 8.34
CA ASN A 278 34.55 14.56 7.10
C ASN A 278 33.74 14.10 5.89
N ARG A 279 33.13 12.90 5.93
CA ARG A 279 32.23 12.41 4.87
C ARG A 279 30.92 13.19 4.79
N PHE A 280 30.56 13.88 5.86
CA PHE A 280 29.32 14.66 5.96
C PHE A 280 29.60 16.17 6.02
N LEU A 281 30.85 16.58 5.80
CA LEU A 281 31.26 17.98 5.86
C LEU A 281 30.70 18.76 4.64
N PRO A 282 30.08 19.93 4.84
CA PRO A 282 29.66 20.78 3.73
C PRO A 282 30.82 21.21 2.83
N GLU A 283 30.52 21.41 1.55
CA GLU A 283 31.52 21.85 0.57
C GLU A 283 32.09 23.23 0.96
N GLY A 284 33.42 23.32 1.07
CA GLY A 284 34.13 24.56 1.43
C GLY A 284 34.52 24.69 2.90
N GLU A 285 34.09 23.77 3.78
CA GLU A 285 34.59 23.70 5.15
C GLU A 285 35.95 23.00 5.25
N ALA A 286 36.75 23.37 6.25
CA ALA A 286 38.06 22.76 6.47
C ALA A 286 37.87 21.37 7.12
N PRO A 287 38.52 20.31 6.61
CA PRO A 287 38.37 18.98 7.16
C PRO A 287 38.93 18.90 8.59
N HIS A 288 38.26 18.14 9.44
CA HIS A 288 38.75 17.80 10.76
C HIS A 288 39.98 16.89 10.65
N THR A 289 41.00 17.19 11.45
CA THR A 289 42.07 16.25 11.84
C THR A 289 41.73 15.63 13.20
N GLY A 290 42.37 14.51 13.55
CA GLY A 290 42.22 13.90 14.88
C GLY A 290 42.52 14.87 16.03
N GLU A 291 43.58 15.67 15.91
CA GLU A 291 43.92 16.72 16.88
C GLU A 291 42.84 17.81 16.97
N SER A 292 42.33 18.28 15.82
CA SER A 292 41.30 19.34 15.79
C SER A 292 39.96 18.86 16.36
N LEU A 293 39.59 17.60 16.09
CA LEU A 293 38.36 17.00 16.60
C LEU A 293 38.48 16.77 18.11
N ARG A 294 39.63 16.27 18.57
CA ARG A 294 39.93 16.11 20.00
C ARG A 294 39.82 17.43 20.76
N ALA A 295 40.42 18.50 20.23
CA ALA A 295 40.34 19.83 20.82
C ALA A 295 38.89 20.37 20.83
N LEU A 296 38.15 20.17 19.73
CA LEU A 296 36.76 20.57 19.61
C LEU A 296 35.86 19.87 20.64
N LEU A 297 35.96 18.54 20.78
CA LEU A 297 35.09 17.79 21.70
C LEU A 297 35.45 17.98 23.17
N ARG A 298 36.71 18.30 23.48
CA ARG A 298 37.18 18.52 24.85
C ARG A 298 36.92 19.94 25.35
N ASP A 299 37.33 20.92 24.55
CA ASP A 299 37.43 22.32 24.98
C ASP A 299 36.52 23.26 24.17
N GLY A 300 35.82 22.75 23.15
CA GLY A 300 34.92 23.52 22.32
C GLY A 300 33.66 23.98 23.06
N PRO A 301 33.06 25.11 22.62
CA PRO A 301 31.79 25.57 23.16
C PRO A 301 30.66 24.60 22.74
N GLU A 302 29.64 24.48 23.59
CA GLU A 302 28.56 23.48 23.45
C GLU A 302 27.87 23.59 22.08
N GLU A 303 27.64 24.81 21.58
CA GLU A 303 26.98 25.08 20.31
C GLU A 303 27.73 24.49 19.11
N LYS A 304 29.05 24.33 19.21
CA LYS A 304 29.87 23.72 18.14
C LYS A 304 29.96 22.20 18.23
N THR A 305 29.67 21.64 19.40
CA THR A 305 29.56 20.18 19.59
C THR A 305 28.13 19.68 19.37
N GLN A 306 27.16 20.59 19.43
CA GLN A 306 25.75 20.34 19.16
C GLN A 306 25.55 19.97 17.68
N GLY A 307 25.08 18.76 17.42
CA GLY A 307 24.86 18.23 16.07
C GLY A 307 25.96 17.29 15.56
N ILE A 308 27.06 17.10 16.30
CA ILE A 308 28.03 16.06 15.96
C ILE A 308 27.40 14.68 16.29
N PRO A 309 27.37 13.73 15.33
CA PRO A 309 26.74 12.43 15.52
C PRO A 309 27.57 11.53 16.45
N MET A 310 27.39 11.70 17.77
CA MET A 310 28.10 10.94 18.79
C MET A 310 27.96 9.42 18.64
N GLY A 311 26.84 8.94 18.08
CA GLY A 311 26.64 7.52 17.76
C GLY A 311 27.71 7.00 16.80
N ASN A 312 27.99 7.72 15.71
CA ASN A 312 29.00 7.35 14.73
C ASN A 312 30.41 7.36 15.33
N LEU A 313 30.70 8.35 16.20
CA LEU A 313 31.99 8.42 16.88
C LEU A 313 32.19 7.25 17.84
N MET A 314 31.17 6.92 18.62
CA MET A 314 31.16 5.76 19.50
C MET A 314 31.31 4.46 18.72
N GLU A 315 30.71 4.36 17.54
CA GLU A 315 30.88 3.20 16.65
C GLU A 315 32.32 3.09 16.17
N GLU A 316 32.95 4.16 15.66
CA GLU A 316 34.34 4.14 15.20
C GLU A 316 35.33 3.76 16.31
N LEU A 317 35.10 4.25 17.54
CA LEU A 317 35.86 3.85 18.73
C LEU A 317 35.77 2.35 18.99
N GLN A 318 34.56 1.80 19.00
CA GLN A 318 34.34 0.37 19.27
C GLN A 318 34.84 -0.52 18.13
N MET A 319 34.65 -0.12 16.88
CA MET A 319 35.21 -0.80 15.71
C MET A 319 36.74 -0.83 15.77
N THR A 320 37.38 0.25 16.22
CA THR A 320 38.84 0.29 16.41
C THR A 320 39.30 -0.63 17.53
N CYS A 321 38.57 -0.68 18.65
CA CYS A 321 38.83 -1.66 19.72
C CYS A 321 38.76 -3.09 19.17
N LYS A 322 37.71 -3.41 18.39
CA LYS A 322 37.53 -4.72 17.77
C LYS A 322 38.63 -5.06 16.76
N ALA A 323 39.02 -4.12 15.92
CA ALA A 323 40.14 -4.26 14.98
C ALA A 323 41.46 -4.60 15.69
N ARG A 324 41.67 -4.04 16.89
CA ARG A 324 42.85 -4.28 17.73
C ARG A 324 42.72 -5.51 18.63
N GLY A 325 41.58 -6.21 18.62
CA GLY A 325 41.29 -7.31 19.55
C GLY A 325 41.29 -6.87 21.02
N ALA A 326 40.94 -5.62 21.28
CA ALA A 326 40.93 -5.00 22.61
C ALA A 326 39.50 -4.78 23.11
N GLU A 327 39.31 -4.90 24.42
CA GLU A 327 38.08 -4.43 25.07
C GLU A 327 38.13 -2.92 25.28
N LEU A 328 36.98 -2.25 25.20
CA LEU A 328 36.87 -0.82 25.45
C LEU A 328 37.21 -0.51 26.91
N LEU A 329 38.25 0.28 27.15
CA LEU A 329 38.58 0.74 28.50
C LEU A 329 37.63 1.87 28.91
N ILE A 330 36.82 1.64 29.94
CA ILE A 330 35.88 2.63 30.46
C ILE A 330 36.42 3.20 31.78
N PRO A 331 36.85 4.48 31.82
CA PRO A 331 37.27 5.14 33.05
C PRO A 331 36.18 5.08 34.14
N ASP A 332 36.57 4.95 35.40
CA ASP A 332 35.63 4.77 36.53
C ASP A 332 34.55 5.86 36.60
N GLY A 333 34.90 7.12 36.31
CA GLY A 333 33.96 8.24 36.29
C GLY A 333 32.93 8.20 35.15
N LEU A 334 33.12 7.35 34.14
CA LEU A 334 32.21 7.22 32.98
C LEU A 334 31.37 5.94 33.01
N ARG A 335 31.61 5.01 33.93
CA ARG A 335 30.91 3.70 33.95
C ARG A 335 29.38 3.82 34.00
N GLU A 336 28.85 4.81 34.71
CA GLU A 336 27.41 5.02 34.79
C GLU A 336 26.82 5.73 33.56
N ARG A 337 27.67 6.41 32.78
CA ARG A 337 27.30 7.20 31.60
C ARG A 337 27.40 6.41 30.29
N VAL A 338 28.21 5.35 30.27
CA VAL A 338 28.26 4.39 29.15
C VAL A 338 27.15 3.35 29.34
N LYS A 339 26.30 3.17 28.33
CA LYS A 339 25.16 2.25 28.35
C LYS A 339 25.21 1.32 27.15
N SER A 340 24.69 0.11 27.28
CA SER A 340 24.49 -0.83 26.16
C SER A 340 23.18 -0.51 25.44
N MET A 341 23.18 -0.56 24.11
CA MET A 341 21.99 -0.35 23.28
C MET A 341 21.03 -1.55 23.31
N GLY A 342 21.55 -2.74 23.58
CA GLY A 342 20.72 -3.93 23.84
C GLY A 342 20.02 -3.87 25.20
N PRO A 343 18.90 -4.60 25.37
CA PRO A 343 18.17 -4.62 26.63
C PRO A 343 19.04 -5.20 27.75
N THR A 344 19.15 -4.42 28.82
CA THR A 344 19.88 -4.76 30.04
C THR A 344 19.34 -6.03 30.69
N LYS A 345 20.13 -6.67 31.56
CA LYS A 345 19.67 -7.86 32.31
C LYS A 345 18.45 -7.51 33.16
N GLU A 346 18.40 -6.29 33.69
CA GLU A 346 17.31 -5.74 34.45
C GLU A 346 16.05 -5.55 33.58
N GLU A 347 16.17 -5.00 32.38
CA GLU A 347 15.06 -4.87 31.43
C GLU A 347 14.52 -6.24 30.98
N ARG A 348 15.41 -7.20 30.70
CA ARG A 348 15.02 -8.60 30.41
C ARG A 348 14.34 -9.27 31.60
N ALA A 349 14.73 -8.91 32.83
CA ALA A 349 14.08 -9.42 34.04
C ALA A 349 12.72 -8.74 34.29
N GLN A 350 12.54 -7.49 33.85
CA GLN A 350 11.28 -6.75 33.96
C GLN A 350 10.24 -7.19 32.93
N ASP A 351 10.66 -7.57 31.71
CA ASP A 351 9.80 -8.20 30.70
C ASP A 351 10.31 -9.61 30.33
N PRO A 352 9.88 -10.67 31.03
CA PRO A 352 10.23 -12.04 30.69
C PRO A 352 9.68 -12.48 29.32
N GLY A 353 8.85 -11.67 28.65
CA GLY A 353 8.39 -11.89 27.28
C GLY A 353 9.20 -11.18 26.21
N MET A 354 10.26 -10.46 26.57
CA MET A 354 11.09 -9.72 25.63
C MET A 354 11.86 -10.68 24.71
N ILE A 355 11.77 -10.45 23.40
CA ILE A 355 12.45 -11.26 22.38
C ILE A 355 13.58 -10.41 21.77
N PRO A 356 14.85 -10.84 21.86
CA PRO A 356 15.94 -10.18 21.15
C PRO A 356 15.67 -10.14 19.64
N GLU A 357 15.94 -9.03 18.96
CA GLU A 357 15.59 -8.87 17.53
C GLU A 357 16.24 -9.94 16.62
N ARG A 358 17.46 -10.39 16.95
CA ARG A 358 18.15 -11.49 16.25
C ARG A 358 17.48 -12.86 16.39
N GLU A 359 16.83 -13.08 17.53
CA GLU A 359 16.16 -14.34 17.86
C GLU A 359 14.69 -14.33 17.41
N ARG A 360 14.15 -13.14 17.11
CA ARG A 360 12.76 -12.95 16.76
C ARG A 360 12.42 -13.64 15.44
N LEU A 361 11.54 -14.63 15.53
CA LEU A 361 10.91 -15.21 14.36
C LEU A 361 9.98 -14.19 13.71
N ARG A 362 10.06 -14.14 12.38
CA ARG A 362 9.21 -13.34 11.50
C ARG A 362 8.59 -14.25 10.46
N LEU A 363 7.39 -13.91 10.03
CA LEU A 363 6.72 -14.62 8.95
C LEU A 363 7.52 -14.48 7.66
N ALA A 364 7.73 -15.61 6.97
CA ALA A 364 8.31 -15.61 5.64
C ALA A 364 7.29 -14.99 4.66
N PRO A 365 7.71 -14.01 3.84
CA PRO A 365 6.81 -13.36 2.90
C PRO A 365 6.36 -14.36 1.84
N ASN A 366 5.10 -14.26 1.43
CA ASN A 366 4.65 -14.93 0.22
C ASN A 366 5.16 -14.12 -0.99
N ASP A 367 6.13 -14.68 -1.72
CA ASP A 367 6.66 -14.07 -2.96
C ASP A 367 5.80 -14.41 -4.19
N ALA A 368 4.92 -15.41 -4.08
CA ALA A 368 3.98 -15.81 -5.12
C ALA A 368 2.66 -15.02 -5.01
N ARG A 369 2.75 -13.69 -4.87
CA ARG A 369 1.58 -12.85 -4.65
C ARG A 369 0.72 -12.77 -5.90
N TYR A 370 -0.60 -12.81 -5.71
CA TYR A 370 -1.57 -12.57 -6.77
C TYR A 370 -2.65 -11.60 -6.28
N GLN A 371 -3.34 -11.00 -7.23
CA GLN A 371 -4.51 -10.17 -6.96
C GLN A 371 -5.65 -10.59 -7.88
N MET A 372 -6.82 -10.83 -7.30
CA MET A 372 -8.01 -11.23 -8.04
C MET A 372 -9.11 -10.18 -7.92
N TYR A 373 -9.80 -9.98 -9.02
CA TYR A 373 -10.99 -9.15 -9.13
C TYR A 373 -12.19 -10.07 -9.34
N LEU A 374 -12.94 -10.32 -8.26
CA LEU A 374 -14.03 -11.28 -8.26
C LEU A 374 -15.39 -10.58 -8.19
N PHE A 375 -16.23 -10.79 -9.20
CA PHE A 375 -17.65 -10.43 -9.16
C PHE A 375 -18.38 -11.37 -8.20
N ASN A 376 -18.63 -10.92 -6.98
CA ASN A 376 -19.30 -11.68 -5.93
C ASN A 376 -20.82 -11.50 -6.00
N ALA A 377 -21.57 -12.60 -6.15
CA ALA A 377 -23.02 -12.57 -6.23
C ALA A 377 -23.66 -12.07 -4.92
N LEU A 378 -24.46 -11.01 -4.99
CA LEU A 378 -25.17 -10.47 -3.84
C LEU A 378 -26.29 -11.42 -3.40
N LYS A 379 -26.32 -11.75 -2.11
CA LYS A 379 -27.34 -12.63 -1.50
C LYS A 379 -28.70 -11.94 -1.31
N VAL A 380 -28.71 -10.61 -1.20
CA VAL A 380 -29.91 -9.80 -0.95
C VAL A 380 -30.15 -8.89 -2.15
N ALA A 381 -31.38 -8.88 -2.67
CA ALA A 381 -31.79 -7.92 -3.67
C ALA A 381 -31.82 -6.52 -3.04
N ARG A 382 -30.89 -5.65 -3.43
CA ARG A 382 -30.93 -4.23 -3.09
C ARG A 382 -31.67 -3.48 -4.19
N SER A 383 -32.57 -2.58 -3.81
CA SER A 383 -33.18 -1.65 -4.76
C SER A 383 -32.12 -0.64 -5.21
N PRO A 384 -31.95 -0.38 -6.52
CA PRO A 384 -31.02 0.63 -6.98
C PRO A 384 -31.45 2.03 -6.50
N LEU A 385 -30.55 2.78 -5.87
CA LEU A 385 -30.77 4.20 -5.56
C LEU A 385 -30.83 5.05 -6.83
N LEU A 386 -30.09 4.63 -7.87
CA LEU A 386 -30.07 5.27 -9.17
C LEU A 386 -30.54 4.27 -10.21
N SER A 387 -31.85 4.22 -10.46
CA SER A 387 -32.28 3.84 -11.81
C SER A 387 -31.68 4.87 -12.76
N PRO A 388 -31.10 4.51 -13.92
CA PRO A 388 -30.70 5.48 -14.93
C PRO A 388 -31.90 6.39 -15.15
N ARG A 389 -31.81 7.64 -14.68
CA ARG A 389 -32.87 8.60 -14.88
C ARG A 389 -32.98 8.74 -16.38
N ALA A 390 -34.08 8.28 -16.96
CA ALA A 390 -34.30 8.28 -18.42
C ALA A 390 -34.35 9.71 -19.01
N THR A 391 -34.04 10.75 -18.23
CA THR A 391 -34.31 12.16 -18.49
C THR A 391 -33.16 13.11 -18.16
N THR A 392 -32.03 12.66 -17.59
CA THR A 392 -30.87 13.56 -17.31
C THR A 392 -29.78 13.39 -18.36
N ASP A 393 -29.36 14.52 -18.93
CA ASP A 393 -28.16 14.61 -19.78
C ASP A 393 -26.91 14.53 -18.89
N THR A 394 -26.51 13.31 -18.56
CA THR A 394 -25.36 13.02 -17.68
C THR A 394 -24.06 13.63 -18.20
N ARG A 395 -23.94 13.84 -19.52
CA ARG A 395 -22.79 14.54 -20.12
C ARG A 395 -22.79 16.02 -19.76
N ALA A 396 -23.93 16.70 -19.93
CA ALA A 396 -24.05 18.12 -19.57
C ALA A 396 -23.83 18.34 -18.06
N GLU A 397 -24.31 17.42 -17.21
CA GLU A 397 -24.08 17.47 -15.77
C GLU A 397 -22.60 17.29 -15.40
N LEU A 398 -21.90 16.34 -16.03
CA LEU A 398 -20.47 16.16 -15.82
C LEU A 398 -19.68 17.39 -16.29
N LEU A 399 -19.96 17.91 -17.49
CA LEU A 399 -19.30 19.11 -18.03
C LEU A 399 -19.48 20.33 -17.10
N SER A 400 -20.70 20.55 -16.59
CA SER A 400 -20.96 21.62 -15.63
C SER A 400 -20.19 21.40 -14.33
N SER A 401 -20.12 20.17 -13.82
CA SER A 401 -19.44 19.87 -12.56
C SER A 401 -17.92 19.97 -12.69
N LEU A 402 -17.36 19.55 -13.82
CA LEU A 402 -15.94 19.73 -14.16
C LEU A 402 -15.58 21.22 -14.21
N LYS A 403 -16.41 22.05 -14.86
CA LYS A 403 -16.18 23.49 -14.93
C LYS A 403 -16.20 24.15 -13.55
N ASP A 404 -17.19 23.84 -12.73
CA ASP A 404 -17.33 24.41 -11.38
C ASP A 404 -16.14 24.00 -10.47
N THR A 405 -15.67 22.75 -10.61
CA THR A 405 -14.53 22.24 -9.83
C THR A 405 -13.20 22.78 -10.36
N GLU A 406 -13.04 22.90 -11.68
CA GLU A 406 -11.89 23.56 -12.32
C GLU A 406 -11.75 25.01 -11.82
N GLU A 407 -12.85 25.77 -11.79
CA GLU A 407 -12.87 27.16 -11.31
C GLU A 407 -12.44 27.25 -9.84
N PHE A 408 -12.97 26.38 -8.99
CA PHE A 408 -12.58 26.31 -7.59
C PHE A 408 -11.10 25.98 -7.42
N ALA A 409 -10.63 24.89 -8.05
CA ALA A 409 -9.25 24.44 -7.98
C ALA A 409 -8.28 25.52 -8.46
N ALA A 410 -8.60 26.20 -9.57
CA ALA A 410 -7.79 27.30 -10.09
C ALA A 410 -7.71 28.49 -9.13
N ARG A 411 -8.83 28.87 -8.49
CA ARG A 411 -8.83 29.96 -7.49
C ARG A 411 -8.04 29.64 -6.24
N LYS A 412 -7.98 28.36 -5.85
CA LYS A 412 -7.22 27.90 -4.69
C LYS A 412 -5.78 27.49 -5.01
N GLY A 413 -5.35 27.61 -6.27
CA GLY A 413 -4.02 27.20 -6.69
C GLY A 413 -3.78 25.69 -6.60
N SER A 414 -4.86 24.89 -6.61
CA SER A 414 -4.79 23.44 -6.56
C SER A 414 -4.18 22.87 -7.85
N PRO A 415 -3.29 21.87 -7.77
CA PRO A 415 -2.69 21.23 -8.94
C PRO A 415 -3.70 20.42 -9.77
N PHE A 416 -4.91 20.18 -9.29
CA PHE A 416 -5.93 19.39 -10.00
C PHE A 416 -6.72 20.19 -11.04
N ALA A 417 -6.58 21.52 -11.07
CA ALA A 417 -7.28 22.35 -12.05
C ALA A 417 -7.00 21.91 -13.51
N GLU A 418 -5.75 21.54 -13.83
CA GLU A 418 -5.41 21.00 -15.15
C GLU A 418 -6.08 19.65 -15.45
N ALA A 419 -6.25 18.77 -14.46
CA ALA A 419 -6.89 17.47 -14.67
C ALA A 419 -8.37 17.63 -15.05
N PHE A 420 -9.09 18.52 -14.36
CA PHE A 420 -10.49 18.82 -14.68
C PHE A 420 -10.64 19.49 -16.05
N ARG A 421 -9.76 20.44 -16.38
CA ARG A 421 -9.72 21.08 -17.69
C ARG A 421 -9.43 20.07 -18.80
N LEU A 422 -8.48 19.16 -18.58
CA LEU A 422 -8.11 18.13 -19.54
C LEU A 422 -9.27 17.15 -19.81
N ALA A 423 -9.97 16.69 -18.76
CA ALA A 423 -11.15 15.85 -18.92
C ALA A 423 -12.27 16.57 -19.69
N ARG A 424 -12.49 17.86 -19.39
CA ARG A 424 -13.45 18.70 -20.12
C ARG A 424 -13.07 18.86 -21.59
N PHE A 425 -11.80 19.14 -21.89
CA PHE A 425 -11.28 19.22 -23.25
C PHE A 425 -11.58 17.96 -24.06
N VAL A 426 -11.34 16.77 -23.49
CA VAL A 426 -11.63 15.49 -24.14
C VAL A 426 -13.13 15.31 -24.43
N LEU A 427 -14.01 15.79 -23.56
CA LEU A 427 -15.46 15.69 -23.77
C LEU A 427 -15.99 16.71 -24.78
N GLU A 428 -15.48 17.95 -24.77
CA GLU A 428 -15.98 19.05 -25.60
C GLU A 428 -15.38 19.06 -27.00
N ASN A 429 -14.09 18.73 -27.14
CA ASN A 429 -13.36 18.93 -28.39
C ASN A 429 -13.49 17.73 -29.34
N THR A 430 -14.29 17.90 -30.40
CA THR A 430 -14.50 16.89 -31.45
C THR A 430 -13.53 17.02 -32.63
N GLY A 431 -12.51 17.90 -32.54
CA GLY A 431 -11.54 18.17 -33.59
C GLY A 431 -10.55 17.03 -33.86
N PHE A 432 -10.58 15.96 -33.07
CA PHE A 432 -9.80 14.74 -33.27
C PHE A 432 -10.66 13.50 -33.05
N GLN A 433 -10.14 12.30 -33.35
CA GLN A 433 -10.78 11.04 -32.99
C GLN A 433 -9.83 10.27 -32.09
N LEU A 434 -10.36 9.68 -31.01
CA LEU A 434 -9.60 8.78 -30.15
C LEU A 434 -9.37 7.43 -30.81
N ARG A 435 -10.26 7.04 -31.73
CA ARG A 435 -10.06 5.86 -32.58
C ARG A 435 -8.92 6.10 -33.58
N ASP A 436 -8.10 5.07 -33.79
CA ASP A 436 -7.02 5.07 -34.79
C ASP A 436 -6.02 6.23 -34.58
N ALA A 437 -5.56 6.43 -33.35
CA ALA A 437 -4.61 7.48 -33.01
C ALA A 437 -3.21 7.14 -33.55
N THR A 438 -2.89 7.71 -34.71
CA THR A 438 -1.53 7.69 -35.26
C THR A 438 -0.64 8.71 -34.55
N PRO A 439 0.70 8.57 -34.61
CA PRO A 439 1.62 9.56 -34.04
C PRO A 439 1.34 11.00 -34.50
N GLU A 440 0.95 11.18 -35.76
CA GLU A 440 0.62 12.50 -36.32
C GLU A 440 -0.64 13.09 -35.70
N ARG A 441 -1.64 12.24 -35.42
CA ARG A 441 -2.88 12.67 -34.73
C ARG A 441 -2.61 13.00 -33.27
N LEU A 442 -1.77 12.23 -32.59
CA LEU A 442 -1.35 12.51 -31.22
C LEU A 442 -0.58 13.83 -31.13
N ALA A 443 0.31 14.13 -32.09
CA ALA A 443 0.97 15.43 -32.18
C ALA A 443 -0.03 16.60 -32.39
N ALA A 444 -1.07 16.40 -33.22
CA ALA A 444 -2.12 17.40 -33.39
C ALA A 444 -2.95 17.62 -32.10
N VAL A 445 -3.17 16.57 -31.31
CA VAL A 445 -3.82 16.69 -29.98
C VAL A 445 -2.92 17.47 -29.02
N HIS A 446 -1.61 17.22 -29.01
CA HIS A 446 -0.67 17.97 -28.17
C HIS A 446 -0.70 19.47 -28.47
N GLU A 447 -0.69 19.85 -29.74
CA GLU A 447 -0.82 21.26 -30.14
C GLU A 447 -2.19 21.85 -29.77
N ALA A 448 -3.27 21.08 -29.88
CA ALA A 448 -4.60 21.52 -29.46
C ALA A 448 -4.70 21.72 -27.94
N LEU A 449 -4.05 20.89 -27.13
CA LEU A 449 -3.96 21.05 -25.68
C LEU A 449 -3.20 22.34 -25.32
N ARG A 450 -2.05 22.59 -25.98
CA ARG A 450 -1.28 23.82 -25.79
C ARG A 450 -2.10 25.07 -26.13
N ALA A 451 -2.88 25.04 -27.21
CA ALA A 451 -3.76 26.13 -27.61
C ALA A 451 -4.83 26.46 -26.55
N GLU A 452 -5.27 25.48 -25.77
CA GLU A 452 -6.23 25.61 -24.66
C GLU A 452 -5.54 26.00 -23.33
N GLY A 453 -4.24 26.30 -23.36
CA GLY A 453 -3.47 26.69 -22.18
C GLY A 453 -3.24 25.54 -21.20
N LEU A 454 -3.26 24.29 -21.66
CA LEU A 454 -2.81 23.12 -20.90
C LEU A 454 -1.31 22.92 -21.09
N GLY A 455 -0.58 22.71 -19.99
CA GLY A 455 0.87 22.54 -20.00
C GLY A 455 1.33 21.12 -20.34
N GLU A 456 2.66 20.92 -20.34
CA GLU A 456 3.26 19.60 -20.61
C GLU A 456 2.82 18.51 -19.62
N ARG A 457 2.51 18.89 -18.37
CA ARG A 457 1.97 17.94 -17.38
C ARG A 457 0.64 17.34 -17.84
N ALA A 458 -0.24 18.14 -18.44
CA ALA A 458 -1.50 17.66 -18.98
C ALA A 458 -1.29 16.72 -20.16
N TRP A 459 -0.30 17.00 -21.02
CA TRP A 459 0.11 16.10 -22.09
C TRP A 459 0.64 14.76 -21.56
N ASP A 460 1.55 14.79 -20.58
CA ASP A 460 2.10 13.58 -19.96
C ASP A 460 0.98 12.70 -19.37
N VAL A 461 -0.01 13.33 -18.71
CA VAL A 461 -1.18 12.62 -18.16
C VAL A 461 -2.04 12.04 -19.29
N PHE A 462 -2.30 12.81 -20.34
CA PHE A 462 -3.05 12.36 -21.51
C PHE A 462 -2.38 11.13 -22.14
N GLU A 463 -1.09 11.21 -22.44
CA GLU A 463 -0.31 10.16 -23.11
C GLU A 463 -0.27 8.89 -22.25
N ARG A 464 0.05 9.00 -20.95
CA ARG A 464 0.10 7.85 -20.05
C ARG A 464 -1.25 7.14 -19.91
N ARG A 465 -2.36 7.89 -19.99
CA ARG A 465 -3.71 7.34 -19.87
C ARG A 465 -4.29 6.89 -21.22
N PHE A 466 -3.66 7.24 -22.33
CA PHE A 466 -4.16 6.92 -23.68
C PHE A 466 -4.25 5.42 -23.94
N SER A 467 -3.40 4.61 -23.30
CA SER A 467 -3.47 3.14 -23.32
C SER A 467 -4.84 2.59 -22.86
N LEU A 468 -5.60 3.34 -22.06
CA LEU A 468 -6.97 2.94 -21.72
C LEU A 468 -7.86 2.91 -22.96
N VAL A 469 -7.67 3.82 -23.91
CA VAL A 469 -8.45 3.86 -25.15
C VAL A 469 -8.21 2.60 -25.97
N THR A 470 -6.97 2.12 -26.07
CA THR A 470 -6.62 0.93 -26.86
C THR A 470 -7.29 -0.33 -26.30
N LEU A 471 -7.40 -0.45 -24.97
CA LEU A 471 -8.14 -1.53 -24.31
C LEU A 471 -9.61 -1.62 -24.73
N PHE A 472 -10.24 -0.48 -25.08
CA PHE A 472 -11.64 -0.46 -25.51
C PHE A 472 -11.84 -0.52 -27.03
N GLN A 473 -10.78 -0.40 -27.82
CA GLN A 473 -10.81 -0.53 -29.28
C GLN A 473 -10.98 -1.99 -29.74
N VAL A 474 -10.71 -2.97 -28.87
CA VAL A 474 -11.01 -4.39 -29.15
C VAL A 474 -12.52 -4.66 -29.24
N PHE A 475 -13.33 -3.78 -28.66
CA PHE A 475 -14.80 -3.82 -28.73
C PHE A 475 -15.33 -2.84 -29.78
N PRO A 476 -16.55 -3.07 -30.31
CA PRO A 476 -17.23 -2.11 -31.19
C PRO A 476 -17.72 -0.89 -30.40
N SER A 477 -16.80 -0.03 -29.95
CA SER A 477 -17.10 1.14 -29.10
C SER A 477 -17.30 2.41 -29.93
N SER A 478 -18.40 3.14 -29.72
CA SER A 478 -18.59 4.46 -30.34
C SER A 478 -17.53 5.49 -29.87
N GLU A 479 -17.27 6.52 -30.69
CA GLU A 479 -16.33 7.60 -30.34
C GLU A 479 -16.76 8.31 -29.04
N GLU A 480 -18.07 8.54 -28.87
CA GLU A 480 -18.63 9.13 -27.65
C GLU A 480 -18.31 8.27 -26.42
N ARG A 481 -18.45 6.95 -26.53
CA ARG A 481 -18.14 6.02 -25.43
C ARG A 481 -16.66 6.05 -25.07
N LEU A 482 -15.77 6.04 -26.07
CA LEU A 482 -14.32 6.12 -25.86
C LEU A 482 -13.93 7.43 -25.17
N ARG A 483 -14.48 8.56 -25.63
CA ARG A 483 -14.28 9.88 -25.03
C ARG A 483 -14.80 9.95 -23.62
N GLY A 484 -16.00 9.41 -23.39
CA GLY A 484 -16.62 9.40 -22.09
C GLY A 484 -15.80 8.61 -21.06
N LEU A 485 -15.41 7.38 -21.39
CA LEU A 485 -14.57 6.55 -20.51
C LEU A 485 -13.19 7.17 -20.28
N PHE A 486 -12.58 7.74 -21.33
CA PHE A 486 -11.28 8.40 -21.21
C PHE A 486 -11.36 9.66 -20.34
N ALA A 487 -12.39 10.49 -20.51
CA ALA A 487 -12.63 11.66 -19.66
C ALA A 487 -12.92 11.26 -18.21
N CYS A 488 -13.72 10.22 -17.97
CA CYS A 488 -13.89 9.66 -16.63
C CYS A 488 -12.53 9.25 -16.03
N SER A 489 -11.64 8.69 -16.84
CA SER A 489 -10.32 8.27 -16.38
C SER A 489 -9.41 9.42 -15.96
N LEU A 490 -9.53 10.56 -16.63
CA LEU A 490 -8.76 11.78 -16.39
C LEU A 490 -9.31 12.58 -15.19
N ALA A 491 -10.63 12.58 -15.01
CA ALA A 491 -11.32 13.27 -13.92
C ALA A 491 -11.41 12.46 -12.62
N ASP A 492 -11.12 11.17 -12.66
CA ASP A 492 -11.06 10.31 -11.48
C ASP A 492 -9.77 10.55 -10.69
N VAL A 493 -9.82 11.62 -9.89
CA VAL A 493 -8.77 12.11 -8.98
C VAL A 493 -9.05 11.71 -7.52
N PHE A 494 -9.99 10.78 -7.31
CA PHE A 494 -10.47 10.36 -5.99
C PHE A 494 -9.68 9.13 -5.51
N GLY A 495 -9.08 9.23 -4.32
CA GLY A 495 -8.40 8.11 -3.64
C GLY A 495 -6.89 8.00 -3.88
N GLY A 496 -6.19 7.35 -2.94
CA GLY A 496 -4.74 7.32 -2.86
C GLY A 496 -4.15 8.54 -2.10
N MET A 497 -2.87 8.47 -1.75
CA MET A 497 -2.17 9.57 -1.05
C MET A 497 -1.89 10.73 -2.01
N GLY A 498 -2.23 11.94 -1.59
CA GLY A 498 -2.12 13.16 -2.40
C GLY A 498 -3.22 13.28 -3.45
N SER A 499 -4.40 12.71 -3.20
CA SER A 499 -5.57 12.79 -4.07
C SER A 499 -6.36 14.08 -3.88
N TRP A 500 -7.33 14.35 -4.75
CA TRP A 500 -8.22 15.52 -4.59
C TRP A 500 -8.90 15.52 -3.22
N ASN A 501 -9.29 14.34 -2.73
CA ASN A 501 -9.94 14.16 -1.44
C ASN A 501 -9.06 14.51 -0.23
N ASP A 502 -7.74 14.62 -0.42
CA ASP A 502 -6.79 14.95 0.65
C ASP A 502 -6.61 16.48 0.80
N GLU A 503 -7.20 17.29 -0.10
CA GLU A 503 -7.16 18.74 0.05
C GLU A 503 -7.99 19.20 1.24
N PHE A 504 -7.40 20.11 2.03
CA PHE A 504 -8.01 20.73 3.18
C PHE A 504 -7.84 22.24 3.09
N PHE A 505 -8.89 22.98 3.44
CA PHE A 505 -8.90 24.44 3.42
C PHE A 505 -9.24 24.99 4.81
N GLU A 506 -8.44 25.92 5.31
CA GLU A 506 -8.57 26.47 6.67
C GLU A 506 -9.84 27.29 6.89
N SER A 507 -10.37 27.90 5.83
CA SER A 507 -11.61 28.68 5.89
C SER A 507 -12.83 27.77 5.78
N ASP A 508 -13.75 27.86 6.73
CA ASP A 508 -15.03 27.13 6.71
C ASP A 508 -15.82 27.37 5.39
N GLU A 509 -15.74 28.58 4.84
CA GLU A 509 -16.41 28.91 3.57
C GLU A 509 -15.78 28.16 2.38
N ASP A 510 -14.44 28.09 2.37
CA ASP A 510 -13.69 27.42 1.32
C ASP A 510 -13.83 25.91 1.41
N GLN A 511 -13.80 25.37 2.63
CA GLN A 511 -14.02 23.96 2.91
C GLN A 511 -15.46 23.55 2.51
N ALA A 512 -16.47 24.35 2.85
CA ALA A 512 -17.85 24.09 2.43
C ALA A 512 -18.05 24.22 0.90
N TRP A 513 -17.29 25.10 0.23
CA TRP A 513 -17.32 25.18 -1.22
C TRP A 513 -16.66 23.96 -1.84
N TYR A 514 -15.47 23.58 -1.37
CA TYR A 514 -14.76 22.37 -1.76
C TYR A 514 -15.66 21.13 -1.63
N GLU A 515 -16.22 20.86 -0.45
CA GLU A 515 -17.09 19.69 -0.22
C GLU A 515 -18.28 19.64 -1.18
N ARG A 516 -18.90 20.80 -1.44
CA ARG A 516 -20.02 20.90 -2.38
C ARG A 516 -19.62 20.59 -3.83
N VAL A 517 -18.52 21.15 -4.33
CA VAL A 517 -18.07 20.88 -5.71
C VAL A 517 -17.57 19.44 -5.84
N THR A 518 -16.86 18.94 -4.84
CA THR A 518 -16.35 17.56 -4.76
C THR A 518 -17.49 16.54 -4.80
N GLN A 519 -18.52 16.72 -3.95
CA GLN A 519 -19.68 15.83 -3.93
C GLN A 519 -20.43 15.85 -5.27
N ARG A 520 -20.62 17.03 -5.86
CA ARG A 520 -21.31 17.17 -7.15
C ARG A 520 -20.52 16.53 -8.29
N LEU A 521 -19.21 16.77 -8.35
CA LEU A 521 -18.32 16.16 -9.34
C LEU A 521 -18.32 14.65 -9.21
N PHE A 522 -18.13 14.12 -8.00
CA PHE A 522 -18.13 12.67 -7.75
C PHE A 522 -19.41 12.02 -8.28
N ARG A 523 -20.57 12.58 -7.90
CA ARG A 523 -21.87 12.08 -8.36
C ARG A 523 -22.00 12.13 -9.88
N ALA A 524 -21.68 13.27 -10.51
CA ALA A 524 -21.79 13.42 -11.96
C ALA A 524 -20.85 12.48 -12.71
N LEU A 525 -19.63 12.30 -12.21
CA LEU A 525 -18.64 11.36 -12.74
C LEU A 525 -19.16 9.92 -12.72
N ARG A 526 -19.77 9.52 -11.60
CA ARG A 526 -20.34 8.18 -11.39
C ARG A 526 -21.53 7.90 -12.30
N GLU A 527 -22.49 8.82 -12.36
CA GLU A 527 -23.68 8.69 -13.22
C GLU A 527 -23.28 8.64 -14.70
N PHE A 528 -22.33 9.49 -15.12
CA PHE A 528 -21.82 9.48 -16.49
C PHE A 528 -20.99 8.23 -16.80
N PHE A 529 -20.14 7.76 -15.88
CA PHE A 529 -19.38 6.52 -16.04
C PHE A 529 -20.30 5.32 -16.27
N VAL A 530 -21.33 5.13 -15.43
CA VAL A 530 -22.31 4.04 -15.60
C VAL A 530 -23.03 4.16 -16.95
N THR A 531 -23.34 5.38 -17.39
CA THR A 531 -23.95 5.63 -18.71
C THR A 531 -23.00 5.19 -19.83
N MET A 532 -21.71 5.53 -19.78
CA MET A 532 -20.71 5.18 -20.79
C MET A 532 -20.36 3.70 -20.80
N VAL A 533 -20.26 3.05 -19.64
CA VAL A 533 -20.09 1.59 -19.53
C VAL A 533 -21.27 0.85 -20.17
N ASN A 534 -22.48 1.40 -20.01
CA ASN A 534 -23.69 0.82 -20.58
C ASN A 534 -23.96 1.20 -22.04
N ALA A 535 -23.30 2.20 -22.60
CA ALA A 535 -23.38 2.55 -24.01
C ALA A 535 -22.88 1.38 -24.90
N ARG A 536 -23.40 1.29 -26.12
CA ARG A 536 -22.92 0.33 -27.13
C ARG A 536 -21.82 0.99 -27.94
#